data_AF-A0A968VFU2-F1
#
_entry.id   AF-A0A968VFU2-F1
#
_cell.length_a   1.000
_cell.length_b   1.000
_cell.length_c   1.000
_cell.angle_alpha   90.00
_cell.angle_beta   90.00
_cell.angle_gamma   90.00
#
_symmetry.space_group_name_H-M   'P 1'
#
loop_
_entity.id
_entity.type
_entity.pdbx_description
1 polymer ?
#
loop_
_entity_poly.entity_id
_entity_poly.type
_entity_poly.pdbx_seq_one_letter_code
_entity_poly.pdbx_strand_id
1 'polypeptide(L)' 'MTTLNQALEIIQQLPHDQQEMLIQILQHRLQDNRRNEIAADAEVSLAEYHREELHPQTATEIILALRQSLQDPQL' A
#
# COMPACT_ATOMS: atom_id res chain seq x y z
N MET A 1 2.12 -20.49 15.85
CA MET A 1 3.01 -19.64 15.03
C MET A 1 4.31 -20.37 14.86
N THR A 2 4.75 -20.57 13.63
CA THR A 2 6.07 -21.14 13.32
C THR A 2 7.08 -20.01 13.36
N THR A 3 8.24 -20.18 14.02
CA THR A 3 9.29 -19.15 14.00
C THR A 3 10.06 -19.21 12.67
N LEU A 4 10.71 -18.10 12.30
CA LEU A 4 11.56 -18.07 11.10
C LEU A 4 12.63 -19.17 11.13
N ASN A 5 13.26 -19.39 12.29
CA ASN A 5 14.28 -20.42 12.44
C ASN A 5 13.72 -21.83 12.22
N GLN A 6 12.55 -22.13 12.79
CA GLN A 6 11.87 -23.41 12.56
C GLN A 6 11.50 -23.62 11.08
N ALA A 7 11.08 -22.56 10.39
CA ALA A 7 10.78 -22.64 8.95
C ALA A 7 12.05 -22.90 8.13
N LEU A 8 13.17 -22.23 8.46
CA LEU A 8 14.44 -22.43 7.78
C LEU A 8 14.98 -23.86 7.97
N GLU A 9 14.88 -24.42 9.17
CA GLU A 9 15.28 -25.82 9.44
C GLU A 9 14.54 -26.80 8.54
N ILE A 10 13.23 -26.61 8.34
CA ILE A 10 12.40 -27.46 7.48
C ILE A 10 12.80 -27.28 6.00
N ILE A 11 13.00 -26.04 5.56
CA ILE A 11 13.38 -25.73 4.17
C ILE A 11 14.76 -26.33 3.85
N GLN A 12 15.69 -26.32 4.79
CA GLN A 12 17.01 -26.92 4.63
C GLN A 12 16.97 -28.45 4.45
N GLN A 13 15.90 -29.13 4.88
CA GLN A 13 15.72 -30.57 4.62
C GLN A 13 15.26 -30.88 3.19
N LEU A 14 14.84 -29.87 2.41
CA LEU A 14 14.43 -30.08 1.02
C LEU A 14 15.66 -30.32 0.12
N PRO A 15 15.52 -31.09 -0.97
CA PRO A 15 16.53 -31.16 -2.03
C PRO A 15 16.85 -29.76 -2.59
N HIS A 16 18.08 -29.56 -3.07
CA HIS A 16 18.54 -28.25 -3.52
C HIS A 16 17.63 -27.62 -4.58
N ASP A 17 17.23 -28.41 -5.59
CA ASP A 17 16.30 -27.99 -6.64
C ASP A 17 14.94 -27.52 -6.08
N GLN A 18 14.46 -28.16 -5.01
CA GLN A 18 13.21 -27.76 -4.35
C GLN A 18 13.38 -26.50 -3.51
N GLN A 19 14.56 -26.28 -2.92
CA GLN A 19 14.89 -25.01 -2.25
C GLN A 19 14.91 -23.85 -3.25
N GLU A 20 15.54 -24.04 -4.41
CA GLU A 20 15.55 -23.04 -5.50
C GLU A 20 14.14 -22.72 -6.01
N MET A 21 13.34 -23.76 -6.25
CA MET A 21 11.94 -23.60 -6.65
C MET A 21 11.12 -22.86 -5.58
N LEU A 22 11.34 -23.15 -4.29
CA LEU A 22 10.65 -22.46 -3.20
C LEU A 22 11.01 -20.98 -3.16
N ILE A 23 12.27 -20.62 -3.37
CA ILE A 23 12.71 -19.22 -3.45
C ILE A 23 11.94 -18.48 -4.54
N GLN A 24 11.83 -19.06 -5.74
CA GLN A 24 11.09 -18.45 -6.85
C GLN A 24 9.60 -18.28 -6.54
N ILE A 25 8.97 -19.30 -5.94
CA ILE A 25 7.55 -19.25 -5.54
C ILE A 25 7.31 -18.13 -4.52
N LEU A 26 8.15 -18.04 -3.50
CA LEU A 26 8.01 -17.03 -2.45
C LEU A 26 8.22 -15.61 -2.99
N GLN A 27 9.18 -15.42 -3.89
CA GLN A 27 9.41 -14.13 -4.55
C GLN A 27 8.19 -13.67 -5.34
N HIS A 28 7.60 -14.55 -6.18
CA HIS A 28 6.39 -14.22 -6.93
C HIS A 28 5.22 -13.88 -6.02
N ARG A 29 4.97 -14.70 -4.99
CA ARG A 29 3.87 -14.45 -4.04
C ARG A 29 4.02 -13.13 -3.30
N LEU A 30 5.25 -12.75 -2.93
CA LEU A 30 5.50 -11.48 -2.26
C LEU A 30 5.23 -10.29 -3.19
N GLN A 31 5.61 -10.39 -4.46
CA GLN A 31 5.31 -9.38 -5.47
C GLN A 31 3.81 -9.26 -5.71
N ASP A 32 3.10 -10.37 -5.83
CA ASP A 32 1.66 -10.40 -6.05
C ASP A 32 0.89 -9.84 -4.85
N ASN A 33 1.28 -10.18 -3.63
CA ASN A 33 0.70 -9.61 -2.42
C ASN A 33 0.89 -8.08 -2.38
N ARG A 34 2.10 -7.60 -2.66
CA ARG A 34 2.38 -6.17 -2.69
C ARG A 34 1.57 -5.45 -3.78
N ARG A 35 1.38 -6.09 -4.94
CA ARG A 35 0.51 -5.56 -6.01
C ARG A 35 -0.95 -5.48 -5.56
N ASN A 36 -1.44 -6.50 -4.87
CA ASN A 36 -2.81 -6.52 -4.35
C ASN A 36 -3.02 -5.45 -3.27
N GLU A 37 -2.03 -5.23 -2.38
CA GLU A 37 -2.05 -4.14 -1.41
C GLU A 37 -2.14 -2.77 -2.11
N ILE A 38 -1.29 -2.53 -3.11
CA ILE A 38 -1.32 -1.28 -3.90
C ILE A 38 -2.65 -1.10 -4.63
N ALA A 39 -3.20 -2.18 -5.19
CA ALA A 39 -4.50 -2.13 -5.87
C ALA A 39 -5.63 -1.80 -4.89
N ALA A 40 -5.63 -2.41 -3.71
CA ALA A 40 -6.62 -2.11 -2.67
C ALA A 40 -6.52 -0.65 -2.20
N ASP A 41 -5.31 -0.14 -1.95
CA ASP A 41 -5.09 1.26 -1.57
C ASP A 41 -5.54 2.23 -2.67
N ALA A 42 -5.28 1.89 -3.94
CA ALA A 42 -5.71 2.67 -5.09
C ALA A 42 -7.24 2.67 -5.24
N GLU A 43 -7.91 1.53 -5.01
CA GLU A 43 -9.37 1.42 -5.01
C GLU A 43 -10.00 2.29 -3.90
N VAL A 44 -9.42 2.28 -2.69
CA VAL A 44 -9.85 3.16 -1.59
C VAL A 44 -9.67 4.63 -1.98
N SER A 45 -8.49 5.00 -2.48
CA SER A 45 -8.19 6.37 -2.89
C SER A 45 -9.12 6.87 -4.01
N LEU A 46 -9.43 6.00 -4.98
CA LEU A 46 -10.38 6.30 -6.06
C LEU A 46 -11.82 6.41 -5.53
N ALA A 47 -12.22 5.55 -4.60
CA ALA A 47 -13.53 5.62 -3.99
C ALA A 47 -13.71 6.91 -3.17
N GLU A 48 -12.67 7.37 -2.46
CA GLU A 48 -12.66 8.66 -1.76
C GLU A 48 -12.76 9.83 -2.73
N TYR A 49 -12.01 9.80 -3.84
CA TYR A 49 -12.11 10.79 -4.90
C TYR A 49 -13.51 10.84 -5.54
N HIS A 50 -14.08 9.66 -5.87
CA HIS A 50 -15.39 9.53 -6.48
C HIS A 50 -16.55 9.80 -5.53
N ARG A 51 -16.34 9.75 -4.20
CA ARG A 51 -17.33 10.15 -3.20
C ARG A 51 -17.52 11.66 -3.07
N GLU A 52 -16.88 12.47 -3.93
CA GLU A 52 -17.12 13.91 -4.08
C GLU A 52 -16.96 14.73 -2.78
N GLU A 53 -16.05 14.35 -1.87
CA GLU A 53 -15.66 15.28 -0.79
C GLU A 53 -14.80 16.44 -1.31
N LEU A 54 -14.28 16.35 -2.54
CA LEU A 54 -13.50 17.40 -3.18
C LEU A 54 -14.17 17.84 -4.47
N HIS A 55 -14.72 19.05 -4.42
CA HIS A 55 -15.33 19.70 -5.57
C HIS A 55 -14.22 20.27 -6.47
N PRO A 56 -14.37 20.27 -7.81
CA PRO A 56 -13.45 20.98 -8.68
C PRO A 56 -13.41 22.45 -8.30
N GLN A 57 -12.25 22.90 -7.82
CA GLN A 57 -11.98 24.28 -7.44
C GLN A 57 -10.87 24.83 -8.32
N THR A 58 -11.02 26.08 -8.74
CA THR A 58 -9.98 26.84 -9.42
C THR A 58 -8.85 27.15 -8.45
N ALA A 59 -7.63 27.35 -8.98
CA ALA A 59 -6.50 27.77 -8.16
C ALA A 59 -6.79 29.06 -7.37
N THR A 60 -7.60 29.96 -7.93
CA THR A 60 -8.03 31.21 -7.28
C THR A 60 -8.90 30.94 -6.05
N GLU A 61 -9.84 30.00 -6.13
CA GLU A 61 -10.72 29.61 -5.00
C GLU A 61 -9.91 28.96 -3.87
N ILE A 62 -8.95 28.09 -4.20
CA ILE A 62 -8.07 27.44 -3.21
C ILE A 62 -7.16 28.46 -2.51
N ILE A 63 -6.55 29.38 -3.27
CA ILE A 63 -5.68 30.43 -2.70
C ILE A 63 -6.47 31.35 -1.77
N LEU A 64 -7.73 31.65 -2.10
CA LEU A 64 -8.59 32.49 -1.26
C LEU A 64 -8.94 31.77 0.05
N ALA A 65 -9.38 30.52 -0.01
CA ALA A 65 -9.69 29.71 1.16
C ALA A 65 -8.49 29.55 2.11
N LEU A 66 -7.29 29.31 1.55
CA LEU A 66 -6.06 29.22 2.33
C LEU A 66 -5.72 30.54 3.05
N ARG A 67 -5.91 31.68 2.39
CA ARG A 67 -5.67 32.98 3.02
C ARG A 67 -6.66 33.26 4.15
N GLN A 68 -7.91 32.82 3.99
CA GLN A 68 -8.95 32.95 5.02
C GLN A 68 -8.65 32.08 6.25
N SER A 69 -8.23 30.82 6.06
CA SER A 69 -7.88 29.94 7.18
C SER A 69 -6.67 30.44 7.98
N LEU A 70 -5.71 31.09 7.32
CA LEU A 70 -4.55 31.70 7.97
C LEU A 70 -4.87 33.02 8.70
N GLN A 71 -6.05 33.59 8.46
CA GLN A 71 -6.53 34.82 9.10
C GLN A 71 -7.51 34.53 10.23
N ASP A 72 -7.97 33.28 10.39
CA ASP A 72 -8.87 32.86 11.45
C ASP A 72 -8.07 32.58 12.74
N PRO A 73 -8.21 33.37 13.81
CA PRO A 73 -7.33 33.30 14.98
C PRO A 73 -7.66 32.16 15.96
N GLN A 74 -8.45 31.15 15.55
CA GLN A 74 -8.88 30.03 16.41
C GLN A 74 -8.31 28.66 15.99
N LEU A 75 -7.19 28.64 15.27
CA LEU A 75 -6.30 27.47 15.18
C LEU A 75 -5.09 27.64 16.10
#